data_AF-A0A626M547-F1
#
_entry.id   AF-A0A626M547-F1
#
_cell.length_a   1.000
_cell.length_b   1.000
_cell.length_c   1.000
_cell.angle_alpha   90.00
_cell.angle_beta   90.00
_cell.angle_gamma   90.00
#
_symmetry.space_group_name_H-M   'P 1'
#
loop_
_entity.id
_entity.type
_entity.pdbx_description
1 polymer ?
#
loop_
_entity_poly.entity_id
_entity_poly.type
_entity_poly.pdbx_seq_one_letter_code
_entity_poly.pdbx_strand_id
1 'polypeptide(L)'
;LKVKVLKPLYRLWLRQELLNNSNEMGLKFSDFNALLEAQYHTQRPVSLDPLKDAQYAVMMLDAGLASKAEIIAESGRDPAVVLAQIAKEKEDAQLQEVKQDEQGSETETNQTPDEGN
;
A
#
# COMPACT_ATOMS: atom_id res chain seq x y z
N LEU A 1 -3.36 -18.92 -21.22
CA LEU A 1 -3.77 -18.08 -22.37
C LEU A 1 -3.45 -16.60 -22.18
N LYS A 2 -3.88 -15.98 -21.06
CA LYS A 2 -3.76 -14.53 -20.82
C LYS A 2 -2.33 -13.96 -20.98
N VAL A 3 -1.32 -14.58 -20.37
CA VAL A 3 0.09 -14.14 -20.49
C VAL A 3 0.63 -14.22 -21.92
N LYS A 4 0.15 -15.19 -22.73
CA LYS A 4 0.55 -15.33 -24.14
C LYS A 4 0.01 -14.22 -25.03
N VAL A 5 -1.09 -13.57 -24.65
CA VAL A 5 -1.74 -12.51 -25.42
C VAL A 5 -1.35 -11.12 -24.91
N LEU A 6 -1.29 -10.95 -23.58
CA LEU A 6 -0.98 -9.65 -22.97
C LEU A 6 0.47 -9.20 -23.22
N LYS A 7 1.43 -10.12 -23.17
CA LYS A 7 2.85 -9.80 -23.45
C LYS A 7 3.10 -9.24 -24.86
N PRO A 8 2.64 -9.89 -25.96
CA PRO A 8 2.84 -9.34 -27.29
C PRO A 8 2.04 -8.05 -27.52
N LEU A 9 0.83 -7.92 -26.96
CA LEU A 9 0.05 -6.70 -27.06
C LEU A 9 0.73 -5.52 -26.34
N TYR A 10 1.22 -5.75 -25.12
CA TYR A 10 1.98 -4.76 -24.35
C TYR A 10 3.25 -4.32 -25.10
N ARG A 11 3.99 -5.27 -25.69
CA ARG A 11 5.16 -4.96 -26.53
C ARG A 11 4.80 -4.09 -27.74
N LEU A 12 3.67 -4.37 -28.39
CA LEU A 12 3.23 -3.63 -29.56
C LEU A 12 2.80 -2.21 -29.18
N TRP A 13 2.04 -2.08 -28.10
CA TRP A 13 1.64 -0.79 -27.54
C TRP A 13 2.85 0.04 -27.12
N LEU A 14 3.76 -0.53 -26.33
CA LEU A 14 4.96 0.16 -25.85
C LEU A 14 5.84 0.67 -27.01
N ARG A 15 5.95 -0.11 -28.09
CA ARG A 15 6.65 0.32 -29.31
C ARG A 15 5.98 1.51 -29.98
N GLN A 16 4.65 1.47 -30.13
CA GLN A 16 3.91 2.56 -30.75
C GLN A 16 3.98 3.84 -29.91
N GLU A 17 3.90 3.69 -28.59
CA GLU A 17 3.93 4.78 -27.63
C GLU A 17 5.29 5.47 -27.59
N LEU A 18 6.39 4.70 -27.56
CA LEU A 18 7.76 5.21 -27.62
C LEU A 18 8.10 5.91 -28.94
N LEU A 19 7.40 5.59 -30.03
CA LEU A 19 7.62 6.24 -31.33
C LEU A 19 6.82 7.53 -31.49
N ASN A 20 5.59 7.58 -30.99
CA ASN A 20 4.70 8.71 -31.22
C ASN A 20 4.72 9.75 -30.08
N ASN A 21 4.85 9.30 -28.83
CA ASN A 21 4.59 10.11 -27.63
C ASN A 21 5.74 10.03 -26.59
N SER A 22 6.98 9.75 -27.02
CA SER A 22 8.13 9.57 -26.12
C SER A 22 8.34 10.72 -25.12
N ASN A 23 8.04 11.96 -25.52
CA ASN A 23 8.25 13.14 -24.70
C ASN A 23 7.14 13.35 -23.64
N GLU A 24 5.95 12.79 -23.81
CA GLU A 24 4.82 13.02 -22.89
C GLU A 24 4.90 12.16 -21.62
N MET A 25 5.45 10.94 -21.74
CA MET A 25 5.63 10.03 -20.60
C MET A 25 7.02 10.07 -19.97
N GLY A 26 7.94 10.87 -20.53
CA GLY A 26 9.34 10.90 -20.09
C GLY A 26 10.09 9.57 -20.29
N LEU A 27 9.59 8.71 -21.17
CA LEU A 27 10.15 7.38 -21.42
C LEU A 27 11.25 7.48 -22.49
N LYS A 28 12.43 6.95 -22.19
CA LYS A 28 13.53 6.88 -23.15
C LYS A 28 13.51 5.56 -23.89
N PHE A 29 13.82 5.61 -25.19
CA PHE A 29 13.97 4.40 -26.00
C PHE A 29 15.08 3.47 -25.47
N SER A 30 16.09 4.03 -24.80
CA SER A 30 17.16 3.26 -24.15
C SER A 30 16.66 2.28 -23.09
N ASP A 31 15.55 2.61 -22.41
CA ASP A 31 14.99 1.80 -21.31
C ASP A 31 13.99 0.75 -21.83
N PHE A 32 13.82 0.63 -23.15
CA PHE A 32 12.84 -0.26 -23.76
C PHE A 32 12.96 -1.72 -23.30
N ASN A 33 14.18 -2.23 -23.17
CA ASN A 33 14.39 -3.61 -22.72
C ASN A 33 13.98 -3.79 -21.25
N ALA A 34 14.24 -2.82 -20.39
CA ALA A 34 13.82 -2.86 -18.99
C ALA A 34 12.30 -2.73 -18.85
N LEU A 35 11.68 -1.86 -19.64
CA LEU A 35 10.22 -1.67 -19.67
C LEU A 35 9.48 -2.93 -20.18
N LEU A 36 10.11 -3.74 -21.02
CA LEU A 36 9.55 -5.00 -21.50
C LEU A 36 9.50 -6.11 -20.43
N GLU A 37 10.29 -6.00 -19.36
CA GLU A 37 10.37 -6.97 -18.25
C GLU A 37 9.21 -6.81 -17.25
N ALA A 38 8.00 -6.55 -17.75
CA ALA A 38 6.82 -6.38 -16.91
C ALA A 38 6.35 -7.72 -16.30
N GLN A 39 6.16 -7.73 -14.97
CA GLN A 39 5.56 -8.83 -14.23
C GLN A 39 4.04 -8.67 -14.18
N TYR A 40 3.32 -9.72 -14.58
CA TYR A 40 1.85 -9.73 -14.56
C TYR A 40 1.38 -10.51 -13.35
N HIS A 41 0.73 -9.82 -12.41
CA HIS A 41 0.13 -10.42 -11.24
C HIS A 41 -1.32 -10.78 -11.54
N THR A 42 -1.69 -12.04 -11.32
CA THR A 42 -3.09 -12.44 -11.39
C THR A 42 -3.80 -12.08 -10.11
N GLN A 43 -4.95 -11.44 -10.24
CA GLN A 43 -5.84 -11.17 -9.12
C GLN A 43 -6.28 -12.48 -8.48
N ARG A 44 -6.11 -12.59 -7.16
CA ARG A 44 -6.60 -13.75 -6.42
C ARG A 44 -8.13 -13.75 -6.44
N PRO A 45 -8.80 -14.87 -6.77
CA PRO A 45 -10.24 -14.95 -6.66
C PRO A 45 -10.66 -14.82 -5.19
N VAL A 46 -11.65 -13.96 -4.93
CA VAL A 46 -12.24 -13.80 -3.60
C VAL A 46 -12.98 -15.08 -3.25
N SER A 47 -12.67 -15.68 -2.10
CA SER A 47 -13.41 -16.85 -1.63
C SER A 47 -14.77 -16.43 -1.05
N LEU A 48 -15.62 -17.42 -0.75
CA LEU A 48 -16.90 -17.17 -0.12
C LEU A 48 -16.76 -16.65 1.34
N ASP A 49 -15.59 -16.84 1.97
CA ASP A 49 -15.32 -16.45 3.35
C ASP A 49 -14.13 -15.46 3.41
N PRO A 50 -14.41 -14.14 3.47
CA PRO A 50 -13.37 -13.12 3.47
C PRO A 50 -12.48 -13.17 4.71
N LEU A 51 -12.98 -13.71 5.84
CA LEU A 51 -12.20 -13.80 7.07
C LEU A 51 -11.09 -14.84 6.93
N LYS A 52 -11.42 -16.02 6.37
CA LYS A 52 -10.42 -17.06 6.08
C LYS A 52 -9.40 -16.61 5.06
N ASP A 53 -9.80 -15.83 4.06
CA ASP A 53 -8.85 -15.27 3.09
C ASP A 53 -7.85 -14.32 3.76
N ALA A 54 -8.31 -13.46 4.67
CA ALA A 54 -7.46 -12.55 5.43
C ALA A 54 -6.51 -13.32 6.36
N GLN A 55 -7.02 -14.32 7.10
CA GLN A 55 -6.20 -15.17 7.96
C GLN A 55 -5.11 -15.91 7.18
N TYR A 56 -5.46 -16.46 6.01
CA TYR A 56 -4.49 -17.10 5.13
C TYR A 56 -3.38 -16.13 4.70
N ALA A 57 -3.72 -14.89 4.33
CA ALA A 57 -2.74 -13.89 3.94
C ALA A 57 -1.77 -13.54 5.08
N VAL A 58 -2.28 -13.40 6.31
CA VAL A 58 -1.45 -13.19 7.50
C VAL A 58 -0.55 -14.38 7.76
N MET A 59 -1.07 -15.61 7.69
CA MET A 59 -0.27 -16.83 7.87
C MET A 59 0.85 -16.96 6.84
N MET A 60 0.59 -16.64 5.56
CA MET A 60 1.64 -16.67 4.53
C MET A 60 2.72 -15.60 4.76
N LEU A 61 2.31 -14.42 5.23
CA LEU A 61 3.23 -13.35 5.56
C LEU A 61 4.14 -13.75 6.74
N ASP A 62 3.54 -14.30 7.80
CA ASP A 62 4.26 -14.71 9.02
C ASP A 62 5.18 -15.91 8.76
N ALA A 63 4.77 -16.83 7.88
CA ALA A 63 5.59 -17.96 7.44
C ALA A 63 6.73 -17.56 6.49
N GLY A 64 6.81 -16.29 6.07
CA GLY A 64 7.82 -15.80 5.13
C GLY A 64 7.66 -16.32 3.70
N LEU A 65 6.48 -16.84 3.36
CA LEU A 65 6.18 -17.40 2.04
C LEU A 65 5.70 -16.35 1.04
N ALA A 66 5.19 -15.22 1.52
CA ALA A 66 4.74 -14.10 0.69
C ALA A 66 5.14 -12.77 1.30
N SER A 67 5.45 -11.79 0.46
CA SER A 67 5.73 -10.42 0.92
C SER A 67 4.45 -9.59 1.08
N LYS A 68 4.52 -8.51 1.87
CA LYS A 68 3.41 -7.55 1.99
C LYS A 68 3.03 -6.96 0.63
N ALA A 69 4.02 -6.68 -0.22
CA ALA A 69 3.79 -6.12 -1.55
C ALA A 69 3.09 -7.11 -2.48
N GLU A 70 3.43 -8.39 -2.41
CA GLU A 70 2.81 -9.45 -3.19
C GLU A 70 1.35 -9.65 -2.83
N ILE A 71 1.03 -9.71 -1.53
CA ILE A 71 -0.35 -9.81 -1.04
C ILE A 71 -1.20 -8.61 -1.51
N ILE A 72 -0.62 -7.41 -1.48
CA ILE A 72 -1.31 -6.19 -1.97
C ILE A 72 -1.51 -6.25 -3.49
N ALA A 73 -0.50 -6.68 -4.25
CA ALA A 73 -0.61 -6.81 -5.70
C ALA A 73 -1.66 -7.86 -6.12
N GLU A 74 -1.73 -8.98 -5.40
CA GLU A 74 -2.75 -10.02 -5.57
C GLU A 74 -4.18 -9.51 -5.28
N SER A 75 -4.32 -8.50 -4.42
CA SER A 75 -5.59 -7.82 -4.13
C SER A 75 -5.99 -6.77 -5.17
N GLY A 76 -5.09 -6.45 -6.11
CA GLY A 76 -5.38 -5.58 -7.25
C GLY A 76 -5.10 -4.11 -7.04
N ARG A 77 -4.40 -3.81 -5.95
CA ARG A 77 -3.94 -2.46 -5.63
C ARG A 77 -2.46 -2.35 -5.94
N ASP A 78 -2.01 -1.13 -6.21
CA ASP A 78 -0.59 -0.84 -6.35
C ASP A 78 0.09 -0.88 -4.97
N PRO A 79 1.07 -1.79 -4.75
CA PRO A 79 1.80 -1.86 -3.50
C PRO A 79 2.48 -0.55 -3.09
N ALA A 80 3.02 0.21 -4.05
CA ALA A 80 3.73 1.45 -3.73
C ALA A 80 2.80 2.50 -3.11
N VAL A 81 1.61 2.67 -3.70
CA VAL A 81 0.58 3.60 -3.22
C VAL A 81 0.04 3.17 -1.86
N VAL A 82 -0.27 1.89 -1.69
CA VAL A 82 -0.83 1.37 -0.43
C VAL A 82 0.17 1.49 0.72
N LEU A 83 1.44 1.14 0.48
CA LEU A 83 2.47 1.25 1.50
C LEU A 83 2.73 2.71 1.89
N ALA A 84 2.72 3.64 0.93
CA ALA A 84 2.82 5.07 1.21
C ALA A 84 1.64 5.57 2.06
N GLN A 85 0.42 5.12 1.73
CA GLN A 85 -0.78 5.49 2.49
C GLN A 85 -0.73 4.93 3.93
N ILE A 86 -0.32 3.68 4.12
CA ILE A 86 -0.15 3.09 5.46
C ILE A 86 0.91 3.84 6.26
N ALA A 87 2.01 4.24 5.62
CA ALA A 87 3.06 5.02 6.29
C ALA A 87 2.54 6.37 6.77
N LYS A 88 1.78 7.08 5.91
CA LYS A 88 1.14 8.34 6.26
C LYS A 88 0.13 8.18 7.41
N GLU A 89 -0.71 7.14 7.37
CA GLU A 89 -1.67 6.85 8.43
C GLU A 89 -1.00 6.59 9.79
N LYS A 90 0.17 5.93 9.79
CA LYS A 90 0.96 5.72 11.01
C LYS A 90 1.57 7.01 11.55
N GLU A 91 2.06 7.87 10.67
CA GLU A 91 2.59 9.19 11.05
C GLU A 91 1.48 10.07 11.65
N ASP A 92 0.32 10.12 10.99
CA ASP A 92 -0.86 10.87 11.45
C ASP A 92 -1.39 10.36 12.80
N ALA A 93 -1.36 9.04 13.04
CA ALA A 93 -1.73 8.44 14.32
C ALA A 93 -0.75 8.82 15.46
N GLN A 94 0.55 8.77 15.20
CA GLN A 94 1.57 9.16 16.19
C GLN A 94 1.47 10.66 16.53
N LEU A 95 1.18 11.51 15.55
CA LEU A 95 0.98 12.95 15.76
C LEU A 95 -0.27 13.28 16.60
N GLN A 96 -1.27 12.40 16.62
CA GLN A 96 -2.47 12.56 17.46
C GLN A 96 -2.25 12.11 18.90
N GLU A 97 -1.49 11.03 19.12
CA GLU A 97 -1.11 10.58 20.47
C GLU A 97 -0.30 11.65 21.21
N VAL A 98 0.69 12.26 20.55
CA VAL A 98 1.50 13.35 21.14
C VAL A 98 0.67 14.58 21.50
N LYS A 99 -0.39 14.88 20.73
CA LYS A 99 -1.29 16.02 21.02
C LYS A 99 -2.26 15.76 22.17
N GLN A 100 -2.61 14.50 22.45
CA GLN A 100 -3.46 14.13 23.58
C GLN A 100 -2.68 14.20 24.91
N ASP A 101 -1.38 13.84 24.89
CA ASP A 101 -0.53 13.92 26.08
C ASP A 101 -0.26 15.39 26.52
N GLU A 102 -0.27 16.35 25.60
CA GLU A 102 -0.10 17.77 25.93
C GLU A 102 -1.38 18.47 26.43
N GLN A 103 -2.56 17.86 26.31
CA GLN A 103 -3.85 18.44 26.76
C GLN A 103 -4.42 17.82 28.04
N GLY A 104 -3.70 16.89 28.67
CA GLY A 104 -4.16 16.14 29.84
C GLY A 104 -3.61 16.59 31.21
N SER A 105 -3.08 17.81 31.35
CA SER A 105 -2.45 18.27 32.61
C SER A 105 -3.02 19.59 33.16
N GLU A 106 -4.33 19.82 33.10
CA GLU A 106 -4.95 20.86 33.94
C GLU A 106 -6.33 20.40 34.43
N THR A 107 -6.38 19.81 35.62
CA THR A 107 -7.40 20.06 36.66
C THR A 107 -7.16 19.15 37.88
N GLU A 108 -6.90 19.76 39.03
CA GLU A 108 -7.43 19.42 40.38
C GLU A 108 -6.53 20.00 41.49
N THR A 109 -6.77 21.25 41.89
CA THR A 109 -6.46 21.70 43.25
C THR A 109 -7.76 21.85 44.02
N ASN A 110 -8.12 20.81 44.76
CA ASN A 110 -9.22 20.82 45.71
C ASN A 110 -8.63 21.15 47.09
N GLN A 111 -8.89 22.35 47.62
CA GLN A 111 -8.69 22.68 49.03
C GLN A 111 -9.87 23.52 49.51
N THR A 112 -10.83 22.86 50.16
CA THR A 112 -11.75 23.52 51.10
C THR A 112 -11.10 23.44 52.48
N PRO A 113 -10.88 24.55 53.21
CA PRO A 113 -10.45 24.48 54.61
C PRO A 113 -11.68 24.38 55.52
N ASP A 114 -11.73 23.30 56.31
CA ASP A 114 -12.62 23.10 57.45
C ASP A 114 -11.76 22.97 58.72
N GLU A 115 -11.72 24.01 59.55
CA GLU A 115 -11.43 24.02 61.01
C GLU A 115 -11.93 25.39 61.51
N GLY A 116 -12.66 25.62 62.60
CA GLY A 116 -13.25 24.85 63.69
C GLY A 116 -13.85 25.89 64.66
N ASN A 117 -14.93 25.55 65.37
CA ASN A 117 -15.52 26.38 66.44
C ASN A 117 -15.37 25.68 67.78
#